data_AF-A0A2T4RXQ2-F1
#
_entry.id   AF-A0A2T4RXQ2-F1
#
_cell.length_a   1.000
_cell.length_b   1.000
_cell.length_c   1.000
_cell.angle_alpha   90.00
_cell.angle_beta   90.00
_cell.angle_gamma   90.00
#
_symmetry.space_group_name_H-M   'P 1'
#
loop_
_entity.id
_entity.type
_entity.pdbx_description
1 polymer ?
#
loop_
_entity_poly.entity_id
_entity_poly.type
_entity_poly.pdbx_seq_one_letter_code
_entity_poly.pdbx_strand_id
1 'polypeptide(L)'
;FVYILLPILNNAVLGVQNINADVRKAAISMGMTKFQLMKDVEMPLALPLILSGIRLSSVSVISWATLASYVGAGGLGDFVFNGLNLYNPIMIVSAAVLVTALALIVDYVLRAVEKWSVPTGLKE
;
A
#
# COMPACT_ATOMS: atom_id res chain seq x y z
N PHE A 1 1.39 -13.11 7.20
CA PHE A 1 1.86 -11.77 7.60
C PHE A 1 3.04 -11.28 6.75
N VAL A 2 4.21 -11.95 6.75
CA VAL A 2 5.42 -11.48 6.02
C VAL A 2 5.17 -11.20 4.53
N TYR A 3 4.35 -12.02 3.86
CA TYR A 3 4.01 -11.82 2.43
C TYR A 3 3.35 -10.46 2.15
N ILE A 4 2.70 -9.84 3.13
CA ILE A 4 2.07 -8.53 2.98
C ILE A 4 3.12 -7.42 2.87
N LEU A 5 4.38 -7.66 3.24
CA LEU A 5 5.47 -6.72 3.03
C LEU A 5 6.01 -6.76 1.59
N LEU A 6 5.68 -7.79 0.82
CA LEU A 6 6.21 -7.98 -0.53
C LEU A 6 5.85 -6.83 -1.49
N PRO A 7 4.60 -6.32 -1.54
CA PRO A 7 4.27 -5.17 -2.36
C PRO A 7 5.07 -3.92 -1.98
N ILE A 8 5.28 -3.66 -0.68
CA ILE A 8 6.10 -2.54 -0.20
C ILE A 8 7.55 -2.70 -0.70
N LEU A 9 8.15 -3.87 -0.47
CA LEU A 9 9.53 -4.14 -0.87
C LEU A 9 9.71 -4.03 -2.38
N ASN A 10 8.82 -4.67 -3.15
CA ASN A 10 8.92 -4.68 -4.61
C ASN A 10 8.75 -3.28 -5.18
N ASN A 11 7.77 -2.50 -4.71
CA ASN A 11 7.61 -1.13 -5.17
C ASN A 11 8.74 -0.21 -4.72
N ALA A 12 9.37 -0.45 -3.55
CA ALA A 12 10.55 0.31 -3.14
C ALA A 12 11.75 0.03 -4.07
N VAL A 13 11.99 -1.23 -4.41
CA VAL A 13 13.05 -1.62 -5.34
C VAL A 13 12.79 -1.04 -6.74
N LEU A 14 11.57 -1.20 -7.25
CA LEU A 14 11.16 -0.62 -8.54
C LEU A 14 11.25 0.90 -8.52
N GLY A 15 10.89 1.54 -7.40
CA GLY A 15 10.96 2.99 -7.25
C GLY A 15 12.37 3.55 -7.43
N VAL A 16 13.38 2.86 -6.91
CA VAL A 16 14.79 3.25 -7.08
C VAL A 16 15.36 2.84 -8.45
N GLN A 17 14.92 1.70 -8.99
CA GLN A 17 15.36 1.20 -10.29
C GLN A 17 14.81 2.01 -11.47
N ASN A 18 13.59 2.54 -11.35
CA ASN A 18 12.93 3.34 -12.39
C ASN A 18 13.44 4.78 -12.48
N ILE A 19 14.32 5.20 -11.57
CA ILE A 19 14.93 6.54 -11.62
C ILE A 19 15.80 6.64 -12.87
N ASN A 20 15.54 7.67 -13.70
CA ASN A 20 16.32 7.93 -14.89
C ASN A 20 17.82 8.06 -14.56
N ALA A 21 18.64 7.25 -15.24
CA ALA A 21 20.08 7.23 -15.06
C ALA A 21 20.73 8.60 -15.31
N ASP A 22 20.16 9.44 -16.18
CA ASP A 22 20.67 10.78 -16.47
C ASP A 22 20.47 11.74 -15.29
N VAL A 23 19.36 11.61 -14.56
CA VAL A 23 19.11 12.37 -13.32
C VAL A 23 20.16 12.00 -12.26
N ARG A 24 20.45 10.70 -12.13
CA ARG A 24 21.49 10.21 -11.21
C ARG A 24 22.87 10.71 -11.61
N LYS A 25 23.23 10.65 -12.90
CA LYS A 25 24.52 11.15 -13.40
C LYS A 25 24.66 12.65 -13.21
N ALA A 26 23.63 13.43 -13.50
CA ALA A 26 23.63 14.88 -13.29
C ALA A 26 23.85 15.25 -11.83
N ALA A 27 23.16 14.58 -10.89
CA ALA A 27 23.35 14.78 -9.46
C ALA A 27 24.80 14.48 -9.01
N ILE A 28 25.42 13.41 -9.54
CA ILE A 28 26.82 13.09 -9.28
C ILE A 28 27.75 14.17 -9.87
N SER A 29 27.49 14.63 -11.10
CA SER A 29 28.27 15.71 -11.74
C SER A 29 28.15 17.05 -11.03
N MET A 30 27.07 17.27 -10.27
CA MET A 30 26.91 18.43 -9.38
C MET A 30 27.67 18.30 -8.05
N GLY A 31 28.40 17.21 -7.84
CA GLY A 31 29.23 16.99 -6.64
C GLY A 31 28.47 16.41 -5.45
N MET A 32 27.27 15.85 -5.65
CA MET A 32 26.51 15.23 -4.56
C MET A 32 27.22 13.98 -4.01
N THR A 33 27.30 13.89 -2.69
CA THR A 33 27.73 12.67 -1.99
C THR A 33 26.66 11.58 -2.12
N LYS A 34 27.02 10.31 -1.90
CA LYS A 34 26.07 9.19 -1.95
C LYS A 34 24.85 9.38 -1.04
N PHE A 35 25.06 9.98 0.15
CA PHE A 35 23.97 10.21 1.09
C PHE A 35 23.03 11.33 0.63
N GLN A 36 23.58 12.42 0.07
CA GLN A 36 22.79 13.51 -0.54
C GLN A 36 22.01 13.00 -1.76
N LEU A 37 22.65 12.23 -2.64
CA LEU A 37 21.99 11.61 -3.78
C LEU A 37 20.80 10.75 -3.34
N MET A 38 21.01 9.86 -2.36
CA MET A 38 19.94 9.00 -1.85
C MET A 38 18.79 9.82 -1.23
N LYS A 39 19.11 10.75 -0.33
CA LYS A 39 18.10 11.48 0.46
C LYS A 39 17.36 12.55 -0.34
N ASP A 40 18.07 13.28 -1.19
CA ASP A 40 17.56 14.49 -1.83
C ASP A 40 17.08 14.23 -3.27
N VAL A 41 17.51 13.12 -3.89
CA VAL A 41 17.13 12.77 -5.27
C VAL A 41 16.39 11.43 -5.30
N GLU A 42 17.00 10.35 -4.83
CA GLU A 42 16.41 9.01 -5.02
C GLU A 42 15.17 8.76 -4.16
N MET A 43 15.21 9.15 -2.88
CA MET A 43 14.09 8.97 -1.96
C MET A 43 12.84 9.74 -2.40
N PRO A 44 12.91 11.05 -2.75
CA PRO A 44 11.73 11.77 -3.24
C PRO A 44 11.17 11.20 -4.55
N LEU A 45 12.01 10.72 -5.46
CA LEU A 45 11.59 10.14 -6.74
C LEU A 45 10.99 8.75 -6.59
N ALA A 46 11.50 7.94 -5.64
CA ALA A 46 10.97 6.60 -5.36
C ALA A 46 9.73 6.63 -4.44
N LEU A 47 9.52 7.72 -3.70
CA LEU A 47 8.43 7.86 -2.72
C LEU A 47 7.03 7.53 -3.26
N PRO A 48 6.61 7.99 -4.46
CA PRO A 48 5.29 7.65 -5.00
C PRO A 48 5.10 6.14 -5.14
N LEU A 49 6.12 5.42 -5.65
CA LEU A 49 6.05 3.97 -5.77
C LEU A 49 6.02 3.29 -4.40
N ILE A 50 6.85 3.73 -3.45
CA ILE A 50 6.82 3.19 -2.08
C ILE A 50 5.43 3.33 -1.44
N LEU A 51 4.79 4.49 -1.57
CA LEU A 51 3.45 4.76 -1.07
C LEU A 51 2.39 3.89 -1.77
N SER A 52 2.52 3.68 -3.09
CA SER A 52 1.68 2.71 -3.83
C SER A 52 1.83 1.29 -3.27
N GLY A 53 3.06 0.87 -2.95
CA GLY A 53 3.34 -0.40 -2.29
C GLY A 53 2.66 -0.53 -0.93
N ILE A 54 2.72 0.51 -0.10
CA ILE A 54 2.03 0.57 1.20
C ILE A 54 0.52 0.41 1.01
N ARG A 55 -0.08 1.10 0.04
CA ARG A 55 -1.50 1.02 -0.26
C ARG A 55 -1.94 -0.41 -0.61
N LEU A 56 -1.21 -1.07 -1.53
CA LEU A 56 -1.46 -2.48 -1.91
C LEU A 56 -1.34 -3.43 -0.72
N SER A 57 -0.33 -3.20 0.12
CA SER A 57 -0.13 -3.97 1.35
C SER A 57 -1.26 -3.76 2.35
N SER A 58 -1.73 -2.52 2.56
CA SER A 58 -2.83 -2.22 3.47
C SER A 58 -4.13 -2.95 3.07
N VAL A 59 -4.47 -2.98 1.79
CA VAL A 59 -5.62 -3.77 1.30
C VAL A 59 -5.43 -5.26 1.60
N SER A 60 -4.21 -5.77 1.40
CA SER A 60 -3.88 -7.17 1.71
C SER A 60 -3.99 -7.48 3.21
N VAL A 61 -3.60 -6.55 4.09
CA VAL A 61 -3.78 -6.69 5.55
C VAL A 61 -5.25 -6.83 5.89
N ILE A 62 -6.13 -6.02 5.31
CA ILE A 62 -7.58 -6.07 5.57
C ILE A 62 -8.16 -7.42 5.14
N SER A 63 -7.73 -7.95 4.00
CA SER A 63 -8.11 -9.29 3.54
C SER A 63 -7.69 -10.37 4.55
N TRP A 64 -6.44 -10.32 5.05
CA TRP A 64 -5.96 -11.26 6.06
C TRP A 64 -6.65 -11.09 7.42
N ALA A 65 -6.97 -9.85 7.82
CA ALA A 65 -7.70 -9.56 9.05
C ALA A 65 -9.12 -10.14 9.02
N THR A 66 -9.76 -10.13 7.84
CA THR A 66 -11.07 -10.76 7.65
C THR A 66 -11.01 -12.28 7.85
N LEU A 67 -9.92 -12.92 7.40
CA LEU A 67 -9.68 -14.34 7.65
C LEU A 67 -9.30 -14.63 9.12
N ALA A 68 -8.67 -13.69 9.82
CA ALA A 68 -8.28 -13.86 11.22
C ALA A 68 -9.49 -14.03 12.15
N SER A 69 -10.65 -13.50 11.78
CA SER A 69 -11.92 -13.76 12.48
C SER A 69 -12.24 -15.26 12.61
N TYR A 70 -11.81 -16.09 11.65
CA TYR A 70 -11.99 -17.55 11.69
C TYR A 70 -11.33 -18.21 12.92
N VAL A 71 -10.18 -17.69 13.35
CA VAL A 71 -9.43 -18.22 14.50
C VAL A 71 -9.80 -17.51 15.81
N GLY A 72 -10.92 -16.79 15.84
CA GLY A 72 -11.43 -16.13 17.05
C GLY A 72 -10.79 -14.78 17.34
N ALA A 73 -10.08 -14.16 16.38
CA ALA A 73 -9.58 -12.79 16.54
C ALA A 73 -10.72 -11.74 16.60
N GLY A 74 -11.93 -12.14 16.20
CA GLY A 74 -13.12 -11.29 16.12
C GLY A 74 -13.11 -10.35 14.91
N GLY A 75 -14.14 -9.51 14.81
CA GLY A 75 -14.20 -8.38 13.88
C GLY A 75 -15.19 -8.56 12.74
N LEU A 76 -15.03 -7.79 11.66
CA LEU A 76 -15.99 -7.79 10.54
C LEU A 76 -16.06 -9.15 9.80
N GLY A 77 -15.00 -9.95 9.86
CA GLY A 77 -14.99 -11.30 9.29
C GLY A 77 -15.93 -12.27 10.02
N ASP A 78 -16.29 -12.02 11.28
CA ASP A 78 -17.24 -12.85 12.03
C ASP A 78 -18.59 -12.92 11.33
N PHE A 79 -19.03 -11.82 10.72
CA PHE A 79 -20.29 -11.79 9.98
C PHE A 79 -20.27 -12.69 8.74
N VAL A 80 -19.11 -12.83 8.10
CA VAL A 80 -18.92 -13.75 6.96
C VAL A 80 -19.06 -15.19 7.46
N PHE A 81 -18.33 -15.56 8.51
CA PHE A 81 -18.34 -16.94 9.03
C PHE A 81 -19.67 -17.32 9.68
N ASN A 82 -20.33 -16.41 10.39
CA ASN A 82 -21.68 -16.62 10.91
C ASN A 82 -22.69 -16.80 9.77
N GLY A 83 -22.59 -16.00 8.71
CA GLY A 83 -23.42 -16.16 7.51
C GLY A 83 -23.24 -17.52 6.84
N LEU A 84 -21.99 -18.02 6.79
CA LEU A 84 -21.68 -19.37 6.31
C LEU A 84 -22.29 -20.45 7.19
N ASN A 85 -22.16 -20.34 8.52
CA ASN A 85 -22.72 -21.32 9.47
C ASN A 85 -24.26 -21.36 9.44
N LEU A 86 -24.90 -20.20 9.23
CA LEU A 86 -26.35 -20.06 9.16
C LEU A 86 -26.92 -20.32 7.75
N TYR A 87 -26.07 -20.67 6.76
CA TYR A 87 -26.45 -20.77 5.35
C TYR A 87 -27.23 -19.55 4.83
N ASN A 88 -26.89 -18.36 5.33
CA ASN A 88 -27.58 -17.12 5.02
C ASN A 88 -26.74 -16.28 4.02
N PRO A 89 -27.07 -16.31 2.71
CA PRO A 89 -26.31 -15.59 1.69
C PRO A 89 -26.39 -14.07 1.86
N ILE A 90 -27.50 -13.54 2.39
CA ILE A 90 -27.68 -12.11 2.61
C ILE A 90 -26.67 -11.61 3.65
N MET A 91 -26.44 -12.39 4.71
CA MET A 91 -25.46 -12.07 5.75
C MET A 91 -24.03 -12.05 5.18
N ILE A 92 -23.68 -13.06 4.38
CA ILE A 92 -22.36 -13.15 3.73
C ILE A 92 -22.11 -11.95 2.82
N VAL A 93 -23.09 -11.60 1.98
CA VAL A 93 -22.97 -10.45 1.07
C VAL A 93 -22.90 -9.13 1.82
N SER A 94 -23.72 -8.94 2.86
CA SER A 94 -23.67 -7.71 3.68
C SER A 94 -22.31 -7.53 4.36
N ALA A 95 -21.72 -8.61 4.87
CA ALA A 95 -20.39 -8.61 5.46
C ALA A 95 -19.31 -8.30 4.43
N ALA A 96 -19.37 -8.93 3.26
CA ALA A 96 -18.44 -8.65 2.16
C ALA A 96 -18.49 -7.18 1.73
N VAL A 97 -19.69 -6.61 1.57
CA VAL A 97 -19.87 -5.18 1.24
C VAL A 97 -19.24 -4.28 2.31
N LEU A 98 -19.46 -4.56 3.59
CA LEU A 98 -18.88 -3.77 4.69
C LEU A 98 -17.35 -3.84 4.72
N VAL A 99 -16.77 -5.05 4.57
CA VAL A 99 -15.32 -5.25 4.52
C VAL A 99 -14.71 -4.55 3.31
N THR A 100 -15.33 -4.69 2.13
CA THR A 100 -14.87 -4.01 0.91
C THR A 100 -14.97 -2.49 1.05
N ALA A 101 -16.06 -1.96 1.63
CA ALA A 101 -16.18 -0.54 1.88
C ALA A 101 -15.07 -0.01 2.79
N LEU A 102 -14.73 -0.73 3.87
CA LEU A 102 -13.61 -0.39 4.74
C LEU A 102 -12.28 -0.40 3.96
N ALA A 103 -12.02 -1.43 3.16
CA ALA A 103 -10.81 -1.53 2.35
C ALA A 103 -10.67 -0.35 1.37
N LEU A 104 -11.76 0.03 0.71
CA LEU A 104 -11.80 1.18 -0.20
C LEU A 104 -11.58 2.51 0.54
N ILE A 105 -12.14 2.68 1.74
CA ILE A 105 -11.91 3.88 2.55
C ILE A 105 -10.43 4.00 2.91
N VAL A 106 -9.81 2.91 3.38
CA VAL A 106 -8.38 2.91 3.73
C VAL A 106 -7.51 3.18 2.50
N ASP A 107 -7.79 2.51 1.38
CA ASP A 107 -7.09 2.74 0.11
C ASP A 107 -7.18 4.21 -0.33
N TYR A 108 -8.39 4.78 -0.27
CA TYR A 108 -8.65 6.17 -0.64
C TYR A 108 -7.92 7.16 0.27
N VAL A 109 -7.93 6.94 1.58
CA VAL A 109 -7.20 7.79 2.54
C VAL A 109 -5.70 7.74 2.25
N LEU A 110 -5.13 6.55 2.05
CA LEU A 110 -3.71 6.41 1.73
C LEU A 110 -3.35 7.07 0.39
N ARG A 111 -4.23 6.96 -0.62
CA ARG A 111 -4.07 7.66 -1.90
C ARG A 111 -4.13 9.19 -1.76
N ALA A 112 -4.96 9.70 -0.85
CA ALA A 112 -5.00 11.13 -0.55
C ALA A 112 -3.70 11.59 0.13
N VAL A 113 -3.17 10.80 1.06
CA VAL A 113 -1.86 11.05 1.71
C VAL A 113 -0.73 11.01 0.67
N GLU A 114 -0.76 10.04 -0.25
CA GLU A 114 0.18 9.94 -1.37
C GLU A 114 0.19 11.24 -2.20
N LYS A 115 -0.99 11.70 -2.63
CA LYS A 115 -1.11 12.92 -3.45
C LYS A 115 -0.64 14.19 -2.72
N TRP A 116 -0.75 14.23 -1.38
CA TRP A 116 -0.28 15.34 -0.56
C TRP A 116 1.23 15.28 -0.32
N SER A 117 1.78 14.08 -0.14
CA SER A 117 3.19 13.85 0.18
C SER A 117 4.10 13.94 -1.04
N VAL A 118 3.57 13.67 -2.24
CA VAL A 118 4.32 13.76 -3.50
C VAL A 118 4.31 15.21 -4.03
N PRO A 119 5.49 15.86 -4.16
CA PRO A 119 5.60 17.22 -4.68
C PRO A 119 5.00 17.37 -6.08
N THR A 120 4.37 18.52 -6.34
CA THR A 120 3.60 18.81 -7.56
C THR A 120 4.39 18.68 -8.88
N GLY A 121 5.73 18.66 -8.83
CA GLY A 121 6.59 18.47 -10.00
C GLY A 121 6.74 17.03 -10.51
N LEU A 122 6.20 16.04 -9.79
CA LEU A 122 6.18 14.61 -10.16
C LEU A 122 4.75 14.08 -10.37
N LYS A 123 3.77 14.99 -10.41
CA LYS A 123 2.38 14.65 -10.68
C LYS A 123 2.22 14.50 -12.19
N GLU A 124 2.17 13.26 -12.67
CA GLU A 124 1.50 12.96 -13.94
C GLU A 124 0.00 13.29 -13.86
#